data_AF-A0A3D6ER04-F1
#
_entry.id   AF-A0A3D6ER04-F1
#
_cell.length_a   1.000
_cell.length_b   1.000
_cell.length_c   1.000
_cell.angle_alpha   90.00
_cell.angle_beta   90.00
_cell.angle_gamma   90.00
#
_symmetry.space_group_name_H-M   'P 1'
#
loop_
_entity.id
_entity.type
_entity.pdbx_description
1 polymer ?
#
loop_
_entity_poly.entity_id
_entity_poly.type
_entity_poly.pdbx_seq_one_letter_code
_entity_poly.pdbx_strand_id
1 'polypeptide(L)'
;MKKLSVIIAQVFLIASVCSAQVSDNFSDGDFINDPEWALSIPDSWVVQDGTLRSNLSVANTVFYITTPSAKATNAQWEFWVNLQFNTSNANFVDVFLIVDQSNLLSTTLNGYFVRIGGTPDDVSLYKIVNGTSTMLINGVDGVTNSSTLRIKVVRDADNLWTLQRDATGGVSYFTEGTVTDNTFSSSQFFGIR
;
A
#
# COMPACT_ATOMS: atom_id res chain seq x y z
N MET A 1 52.48 38.31 12.92
CA MET A 1 51.92 37.20 12.11
C MET A 1 50.83 36.51 12.91
N LYS A 2 49.55 36.81 12.66
CA LYS A 2 48.41 36.20 13.38
C LYS A 2 47.98 34.94 12.63
N LYS A 3 48.13 33.76 13.23
CA LYS A 3 47.68 32.48 12.64
C LYS A 3 46.17 32.37 12.83
N LEU A 4 45.43 32.42 11.73
CA LEU A 4 43.99 32.19 11.70
C LEU A 4 43.76 30.68 11.75
N SER A 5 43.13 30.18 12.80
CA SER A 5 42.79 28.76 12.95
C SER A 5 41.37 28.56 12.43
N VAL A 6 41.22 27.88 11.30
CA VAL A 6 39.92 27.52 10.73
C VAL A 6 39.48 26.21 11.37
N ILE A 7 38.41 26.24 12.15
CA ILE A 7 37.76 25.04 12.68
C ILE A 7 36.75 24.58 11.61
N ILE A 8 37.04 23.45 10.96
CA ILE A 8 36.11 22.79 10.04
C ILE A 8 35.19 21.91 10.90
N ALA A 9 33.97 22.37 11.13
CA ALA A 9 32.92 21.56 11.74
C ALA A 9 32.37 20.60 10.66
N GLN A 10 32.76 19.32 10.76
CA GLN A 10 32.29 18.25 9.89
C GLN A 10 30.90 17.81 10.36
N VAL A 11 29.85 18.31 9.68
CA VAL A 11 28.47 17.89 9.90
C VAL A 11 28.30 16.47 9.38
N PHE A 12 28.20 15.48 10.27
CA PHE A 12 27.76 14.13 9.92
C PHE A 12 26.24 14.15 9.72
N LEU A 13 25.78 14.11 8.46
CA LEU A 13 24.39 13.72 8.17
C LEU A 13 24.26 12.23 8.52
N ILE A 14 23.62 11.93 9.64
CA ILE A 14 23.15 10.58 9.94
C ILE A 14 21.95 10.34 9.02
N ALA A 15 22.17 9.68 7.89
CA ALA A 15 21.08 9.16 7.09
C ALA A 15 20.39 8.05 7.91
N SER A 16 19.21 8.36 8.46
CA SER A 16 18.35 7.36 9.08
C SER A 16 17.91 6.38 7.99
N VAL A 17 18.63 5.28 7.84
CA VAL A 17 18.18 4.14 7.03
C VAL A 17 16.97 3.54 7.74
N CYS A 18 15.76 3.83 7.26
CA CYS A 18 14.59 3.06 7.64
C CYS A 18 14.61 1.76 6.83
N SER A 19 14.57 0.61 7.51
CA SER A 19 14.32 -0.66 6.84
C SER A 19 12.81 -0.82 6.70
N ALA A 20 12.32 -0.95 5.48
CA ALA A 20 10.97 -1.45 5.23
C ALA A 20 10.89 -2.89 5.77
N GLN A 21 9.74 -3.28 6.32
CA GLN A 21 9.54 -4.68 6.74
C GLN A 21 9.24 -5.60 5.56
N VAL A 22 8.67 -5.06 4.50
CA VAL A 22 8.41 -5.73 3.23
C VAL A 22 8.87 -4.77 2.13
N SER A 23 9.71 -5.24 1.23
CA SER A 23 10.14 -4.51 0.05
C SER A 23 10.30 -5.51 -1.07
N ASP A 24 9.43 -5.39 -2.07
CA ASP A 24 9.44 -6.27 -3.22
C ASP A 24 9.22 -5.45 -4.48
N ASN A 25 10.11 -5.62 -5.44
CA ASN A 25 10.04 -5.00 -6.76
C ASN A 25 9.90 -6.05 -7.88
N PHE A 26 9.78 -7.34 -7.53
CA PHE A 26 9.61 -8.49 -8.40
C PHE A 26 10.69 -8.63 -9.49
N SER A 27 11.86 -7.99 -9.30
CA SER A 27 12.94 -7.98 -10.29
C SER A 27 13.72 -9.29 -10.39
N ASP A 28 13.56 -10.16 -9.41
CA ASP A 28 14.03 -11.54 -9.39
C ASP A 28 13.14 -12.50 -10.21
N GLY A 29 11.96 -12.04 -10.63
CA GLY A 29 11.06 -12.79 -11.51
C GLY A 29 10.14 -13.76 -10.80
N ASP A 30 10.01 -13.68 -9.48
CA ASP A 30 9.10 -14.52 -8.71
C ASP A 30 8.38 -13.75 -7.58
N PHE A 31 7.39 -14.39 -6.96
CA PHE A 31 6.67 -13.87 -5.78
C PHE A 31 6.78 -14.85 -4.60
N ILE A 32 7.65 -15.85 -4.69
CA ILE A 32 7.74 -16.96 -3.73
C ILE A 32 8.97 -16.85 -2.83
N ASN A 33 9.95 -16.01 -3.17
CA ASN A 33 11.16 -15.79 -2.39
C ASN A 33 11.35 -14.30 -2.09
N ASP A 34 11.85 -14.00 -0.89
CA ASP A 34 12.39 -12.68 -0.50
C ASP A 34 11.57 -11.43 -0.93
N PRO A 35 10.28 -11.33 -0.55
CA PRO A 35 9.54 -12.15 0.40
C PRO A 35 8.61 -13.19 -0.25
N GLU A 36 8.22 -14.23 0.51
CA GLU A 36 7.20 -15.17 0.07
C GLU A 36 5.80 -14.53 0.10
N TRP A 37 5.08 -14.67 -1.01
CA TRP A 37 3.67 -14.30 -1.13
C TRP A 37 2.78 -15.54 -1.31
N ALA A 38 1.73 -15.62 -0.50
CA ALA A 38 0.73 -16.68 -0.54
C ALA A 38 -0.49 -16.26 -1.37
N LEU A 39 -0.81 -17.05 -2.39
CA LEU A 39 -1.99 -16.86 -3.24
C LEU A 39 -3.25 -17.44 -2.59
N SER A 40 -4.40 -16.78 -2.78
CA SER A 40 -5.70 -17.35 -2.41
C SER A 40 -6.19 -18.42 -3.38
N ILE A 41 -5.83 -18.29 -4.66
CA ILE A 41 -6.23 -19.16 -5.76
C ILE A 41 -4.97 -19.44 -6.60
N PRO A 42 -4.69 -20.70 -6.97
CA PRO A 42 -3.59 -21.02 -7.88
C PRO A 42 -3.66 -20.22 -9.18
N ASP A 43 -2.51 -19.83 -9.73
CA ASP A 43 -2.37 -19.10 -10.99
C ASP A 43 -3.04 -17.71 -11.04
N SER A 44 -3.53 -17.19 -9.91
CA SER A 44 -4.22 -15.91 -9.86
C SER A 44 -3.31 -14.69 -9.99
N TRP A 45 -2.01 -14.90 -9.80
CA TRP A 45 -0.96 -13.91 -9.94
C TRP A 45 0.24 -14.51 -10.67
N VAL A 46 0.97 -13.66 -11.37
CA VAL A 46 2.21 -14.01 -12.07
C VAL A 46 3.18 -12.84 -11.97
N VAL A 47 4.48 -13.11 -11.92
CA VAL A 47 5.48 -12.08 -12.20
C VAL A 47 5.80 -12.09 -13.69
N GLN A 48 5.65 -10.94 -14.32
CA GLN A 48 5.97 -10.74 -15.72
C GLN A 48 6.66 -9.39 -15.90
N ASP A 49 7.77 -9.38 -16.65
CA ASP A 49 8.57 -8.17 -16.92
C ASP A 49 8.98 -7.39 -15.66
N GLY A 50 9.28 -8.12 -14.57
CA GLY A 50 9.67 -7.54 -13.29
C GLY A 50 8.51 -6.88 -12.52
N THR A 51 7.27 -7.29 -12.80
CA THR A 51 6.07 -6.76 -12.13
C THR A 51 5.12 -7.87 -11.74
N LEU A 52 4.52 -7.76 -10.55
CA LEU A 52 3.42 -8.61 -10.13
C LEU A 52 2.15 -8.21 -10.89
N ARG A 53 1.53 -9.16 -11.58
CA ARG A 53 0.34 -8.98 -12.40
C ARG A 53 -0.74 -9.99 -12.03
N SER A 54 -2.00 -9.54 -11.93
CA SER A 54 -3.13 -10.45 -11.84
C SER A 54 -3.29 -11.28 -13.12
N ASN A 55 -3.67 -12.55 -12.97
CA ASN A 55 -3.62 -13.53 -14.06
C ASN A 55 -4.87 -14.43 -14.15
N LEU A 56 -5.97 -14.07 -13.48
CA LEU A 56 -7.26 -14.74 -13.67
C LEU A 56 -8.05 -14.15 -14.83
N SER A 57 -8.65 -15.03 -15.64
CA SER A 57 -9.58 -14.69 -16.72
C SER A 57 -11.05 -14.91 -16.34
N VAL A 58 -11.32 -15.52 -15.18
CA VAL A 58 -12.66 -15.81 -14.70
C VAL A 58 -13.30 -14.53 -14.17
N ALA A 59 -14.33 -14.04 -14.86
CA ALA A 59 -15.05 -12.83 -14.48
C ALA A 59 -15.72 -12.95 -13.09
N ASN A 60 -15.91 -11.81 -12.42
CA ASN A 60 -16.57 -11.70 -11.10
C ASN A 60 -15.91 -12.54 -10.00
N THR A 61 -14.60 -12.75 -10.08
CA THR A 61 -13.83 -13.48 -9.08
C THR A 61 -13.15 -12.51 -8.13
N VAL A 62 -13.26 -12.77 -6.82
CA VAL A 62 -12.42 -12.10 -5.81
C VAL A 62 -11.29 -13.05 -5.44
N PHE A 63 -10.06 -12.58 -5.58
CA PHE A 63 -8.83 -13.31 -5.28
C PHE A 63 -7.87 -12.37 -4.59
N TYR A 64 -6.85 -12.91 -3.94
CA TYR A 64 -5.89 -12.09 -3.22
C TYR A 64 -4.53 -12.76 -3.13
N ILE A 65 -3.55 -11.96 -2.76
CA ILE A 65 -2.19 -12.38 -2.45
C ILE A 65 -1.73 -11.68 -1.17
N THR A 66 -1.06 -12.40 -0.27
CA THR A 66 -0.61 -11.86 1.02
C THR A 66 0.84 -12.22 1.32
N THR A 67 1.52 -11.36 2.06
CA THR A 67 2.85 -11.63 2.60
C THR A 67 2.90 -11.21 4.07
N PRO A 68 3.63 -11.91 4.95
CA PRO A 68 3.77 -11.50 6.34
C PRO A 68 4.32 -10.07 6.49
N SER A 69 3.69 -9.26 7.32
CA SER A 69 4.13 -7.89 7.63
C SER A 69 3.63 -7.48 9.01
N ALA A 70 4.57 -7.16 9.91
CA ALA A 70 4.27 -6.78 11.29
C ALA A 70 4.20 -5.25 11.51
N LYS A 71 4.47 -4.44 10.48
CA LYS A 71 4.64 -2.99 10.60
C LYS A 71 3.26 -2.34 10.62
N ALA A 72 2.89 -1.74 11.75
CA ALA A 72 1.58 -1.12 11.93
C ALA A 72 1.62 0.35 12.35
N THR A 73 2.70 0.80 12.99
CA THR A 73 2.84 2.15 13.56
C THR A 73 4.15 2.79 13.15
N ASN A 74 4.16 4.13 13.08
CA ASN A 74 5.29 4.92 12.58
C ASN A 74 5.84 4.31 11.27
N ALA A 75 4.96 4.26 10.27
CA ALA A 75 5.08 3.40 9.10
C ALA A 75 4.72 4.17 7.83
N GLN A 76 5.31 3.73 6.72
CA GLN A 76 5.01 4.20 5.38
C GLN A 76 4.80 2.98 4.49
N TRP A 77 3.74 3.03 3.70
CA TRP A 77 3.48 2.11 2.60
C TRP A 77 3.53 2.92 1.31
N GLU A 78 4.31 2.45 0.34
CA GLU A 78 4.44 3.11 -0.96
C GLU A 78 4.48 2.03 -2.03
N PHE A 79 3.58 2.12 -3.00
CA PHE A 79 3.46 1.13 -4.06
C PHE A 79 2.98 1.78 -5.36
N TRP A 80 3.40 1.18 -6.47
CA TRP A 80 3.00 1.56 -7.81
C TRP A 80 1.94 0.57 -8.30
N VAL A 81 0.93 1.07 -9.01
CA VAL A 81 -0.15 0.25 -9.57
C VAL A 81 -0.48 0.74 -10.98
N ASN A 82 -0.81 -0.21 -11.85
CA ASN A 82 -1.33 0.07 -13.19
C ASN A 82 -2.62 -0.70 -13.37
N LEU A 83 -3.73 0.02 -13.38
CA LEU A 83 -5.05 -0.57 -13.62
C LEU A 83 -5.29 -0.60 -15.14
N GLN A 84 -5.32 -1.80 -15.71
CA GLN A 84 -5.64 -2.02 -17.13
C GLN A 84 -7.14 -2.27 -17.37
N PHE A 85 -7.98 -1.71 -16.50
CA PHE A 85 -9.43 -1.78 -16.57
C PHE A 85 -10.05 -0.48 -16.05
N ASN A 86 -11.30 -0.23 -16.45
CA ASN A 86 -12.10 0.85 -15.88
C ASN A 86 -12.69 0.40 -14.55
N THR A 87 -12.54 1.26 -13.54
CA THR A 87 -13.02 0.98 -12.19
C THR A 87 -14.54 1.03 -12.12
N SER A 88 -15.10 0.28 -11.17
CA SER A 88 -16.54 0.24 -10.90
C SER A 88 -16.79 -0.37 -9.52
N ASN A 89 -18.06 -0.49 -9.09
CA ASN A 89 -18.40 -1.22 -7.88
C ASN A 89 -18.04 -2.73 -7.92
N ALA A 90 -17.72 -3.27 -9.09
CA ALA A 90 -17.31 -4.67 -9.28
C ALA A 90 -15.82 -4.80 -9.65
N ASN A 91 -15.18 -3.71 -10.07
CA ASN A 91 -13.78 -3.68 -10.50
C ASN A 91 -13.02 -2.61 -9.71
N PHE A 92 -12.30 -3.04 -8.67
CA PHE A 92 -11.45 -2.21 -7.84
C PHE A 92 -10.38 -3.08 -7.20
N VAL A 93 -9.37 -2.46 -6.60
CA VAL A 93 -8.32 -3.16 -5.84
C VAL A 93 -8.32 -2.65 -4.41
N ASP A 94 -8.26 -3.55 -3.45
CA ASP A 94 -8.02 -3.25 -2.04
C ASP A 94 -6.59 -3.66 -1.67
N VAL A 95 -5.75 -2.69 -1.30
CA VAL A 95 -4.40 -2.92 -0.79
C VAL A 95 -4.41 -2.80 0.73
N PHE A 96 -4.32 -3.93 1.42
CA PHE A 96 -4.27 -4.03 2.86
C PHE A 96 -2.89 -3.65 3.38
N LEU A 97 -2.83 -2.53 4.11
CA LEU A 97 -1.61 -2.00 4.72
C LEU A 97 -1.27 -2.73 6.01
N ILE A 98 -2.32 -3.04 6.77
CA ILE A 98 -2.33 -3.74 8.05
C ILE A 98 -3.52 -4.68 8.02
N VAL A 99 -3.29 -5.96 8.29
CA VAL A 99 -4.39 -6.92 8.48
C VAL A 99 -3.99 -8.04 9.45
N ASP A 100 -4.97 -8.55 10.20
CA ASP A 100 -4.78 -9.53 11.27
C ASP A 100 -4.83 -10.99 10.81
N GLN A 101 -5.16 -11.26 9.55
CA GLN A 101 -5.32 -12.59 8.99
C GLN A 101 -4.86 -12.62 7.53
N SER A 102 -4.32 -13.75 7.08
CA SER A 102 -3.94 -13.95 5.67
C SER A 102 -5.16 -14.15 4.75
N ASN A 103 -6.28 -14.63 5.29
CA ASN A 103 -7.51 -14.76 4.51
C ASN A 103 -8.27 -13.43 4.42
N LEU A 104 -8.05 -12.68 3.34
CA LEU A 104 -8.66 -11.36 3.13
C LEU A 104 -10.17 -11.40 2.81
N LEU A 105 -10.80 -12.58 2.82
CA LEU A 105 -12.26 -12.77 2.69
C LEU A 105 -12.92 -13.16 4.01
N SER A 106 -12.17 -13.22 5.10
CA SER A 106 -12.70 -13.53 6.42
C SER A 106 -13.79 -12.54 6.85
N THR A 107 -14.90 -13.04 7.39
CA THR A 107 -15.97 -12.22 7.93
C THR A 107 -15.59 -11.57 9.27
N THR A 108 -14.44 -11.94 9.85
CA THR A 108 -13.91 -11.37 11.09
C THR A 108 -12.65 -10.54 10.86
N LEU A 109 -12.35 -10.18 9.61
CA LEU A 109 -11.14 -9.45 9.22
C LEU A 109 -11.05 -8.08 9.92
N ASN A 110 -9.86 -7.74 10.42
CA ASN A 110 -9.57 -6.46 11.04
C ASN A 110 -8.32 -5.82 10.43
N GLY A 111 -8.37 -4.53 10.13
CA GLY A 111 -7.23 -3.85 9.52
C GLY A 111 -7.51 -2.49 8.90
N TYR A 112 -6.55 -2.02 8.12
CA TYR A 112 -6.64 -0.82 7.29
C TYR A 112 -6.22 -1.14 5.87
N PHE A 113 -6.93 -0.61 4.90
CA PHE A 113 -6.65 -0.83 3.48
C PHE A 113 -6.92 0.43 2.67
N VAL A 114 -6.22 0.58 1.56
CA VAL A 114 -6.53 1.56 0.52
C VAL A 114 -7.37 0.86 -0.54
N ARG A 115 -8.52 1.44 -0.87
CA ARG A 115 -9.26 1.08 -2.07
C ARG A 115 -8.84 1.97 -3.23
N ILE A 116 -8.66 1.36 -4.38
CA ILE A 116 -8.28 2.00 -5.64
C ILE A 116 -9.38 1.68 -6.64
N GLY A 117 -10.18 2.68 -6.98
CA GLY A 117 -11.40 2.53 -7.76
C GLY A 117 -12.65 2.36 -6.91
N GLY A 118 -13.66 1.74 -7.51
CA GLY A 118 -15.03 1.74 -6.97
C GLY A 118 -15.93 2.63 -7.82
N THR A 119 -17.16 2.86 -7.36
CA THR A 119 -18.09 3.76 -8.06
C THR A 119 -17.58 5.20 -8.22
N PRO A 120 -16.86 5.79 -7.24
CA PRO A 120 -16.34 7.15 -7.39
C PRO A 120 -15.10 7.27 -8.28
N ASP A 121 -14.51 6.15 -8.71
CA ASP A 121 -13.22 6.12 -9.41
C ASP A 121 -12.09 6.86 -8.65
N ASP A 122 -11.96 6.62 -7.35
CA ASP A 122 -11.09 7.36 -6.44
C ASP A 122 -10.01 6.49 -5.76
N VAL A 123 -9.19 7.10 -4.91
CA VAL A 123 -8.26 6.40 -4.01
C VAL A 123 -8.59 6.79 -2.58
N SER A 124 -9.07 5.84 -1.78
CA SER A 124 -9.66 6.09 -0.47
C SER A 124 -9.09 5.17 0.61
N LEU A 125 -8.92 5.70 1.83
CA LEU A 125 -8.44 4.91 2.98
C LEU A 125 -9.63 4.41 3.80
N TYR A 126 -9.61 3.13 4.10
CA TYR A 126 -10.64 2.45 4.89
C TYR A 126 -10.04 1.76 6.11
N LYS A 127 -10.90 1.58 7.11
CA LYS A 127 -10.72 0.64 8.21
C LYS A 127 -11.74 -0.49 8.06
N ILE A 128 -11.35 -1.71 8.39
CA ILE A 128 -12.27 -2.86 8.49
C ILE A 128 -12.27 -3.40 9.93
N VAL A 129 -13.47 -3.59 10.50
CA VAL A 129 -13.65 -4.16 11.84
C VAL A 129 -14.66 -5.28 11.74
N ASN A 130 -14.27 -6.50 12.10
CA ASN A 130 -15.10 -7.71 11.95
C ASN A 130 -15.78 -7.78 10.58
N GLY A 131 -14.99 -7.63 9.50
CA GLY A 131 -15.47 -7.68 8.12
C GLY A 131 -16.25 -6.45 7.63
N THR A 132 -16.56 -5.48 8.50
CA THR A 132 -17.32 -4.28 8.15
C THR A 132 -16.38 -3.11 7.85
N SER A 133 -16.40 -2.60 6.62
CA SER A 133 -15.54 -1.51 6.17
C SER A 133 -16.15 -0.13 6.47
N THR A 134 -15.33 0.81 6.93
CA THR A 134 -15.66 2.22 7.17
C THR A 134 -14.60 3.09 6.49
N MET A 135 -15.03 4.02 5.65
CA MET A 135 -14.14 4.98 5.01
C MET A 135 -13.61 5.98 6.04
N LEU A 136 -12.31 6.25 6.01
CA LEU A 136 -11.66 7.22 6.89
C LEU A 136 -11.19 8.46 6.13
N ILE A 137 -10.66 8.28 4.92
CA ILE A 137 -10.30 9.36 4.00
C ILE A 137 -11.01 9.08 2.69
N ASN A 138 -11.83 10.02 2.24
CA ASN A 138 -12.45 10.01 0.92
C ASN A 138 -11.54 10.73 -0.07
N GLY A 139 -11.13 10.05 -1.13
CA GLY A 139 -10.33 10.62 -2.19
C GLY A 139 -11.11 11.53 -3.12
N VAL A 140 -10.40 12.15 -4.05
CA VAL A 140 -10.97 12.87 -5.18
C VAL A 140 -11.48 11.89 -6.23
N ASP A 141 -12.76 12.02 -6.59
CA ASP A 141 -13.44 11.24 -7.62
C ASP A 141 -12.80 11.39 -9.02
N GLY A 142 -12.93 10.35 -9.85
CA GLY A 142 -12.59 10.38 -11.28
C GLY A 142 -11.10 10.21 -11.62
N VAL A 143 -10.30 9.68 -10.70
CA VAL A 143 -8.84 9.53 -10.80
C VAL A 143 -8.41 8.17 -11.37
N THR A 144 -9.18 7.10 -11.19
CA THR A 144 -8.71 5.71 -11.40
C THR A 144 -9.12 5.06 -12.72
N ASN A 145 -9.74 5.81 -13.65
CA ASN A 145 -10.12 5.28 -14.95
C ASN A 145 -8.89 4.95 -15.83
N SER A 146 -8.52 3.66 -15.89
CA SER A 146 -7.36 3.13 -16.64
C SER A 146 -6.05 3.85 -16.29
N SER A 147 -5.75 3.91 -15.00
CA SER A 147 -4.72 4.79 -14.47
C SER A 147 -3.45 4.04 -14.04
N THR A 148 -2.31 4.68 -14.31
CA THR A 148 -1.06 4.38 -13.61
C THR A 148 -0.95 5.30 -12.41
N LEU A 149 -0.84 4.74 -11.22
CA LEU A 149 -0.82 5.48 -9.97
C LEU A 149 0.39 5.08 -9.14
N ARG A 150 0.89 6.02 -8.36
CA ARG A 150 1.73 5.68 -7.19
C ARG A 150 1.00 6.16 -5.96
N ILE A 151 0.88 5.29 -4.97
CA ILE A 151 0.16 5.59 -3.73
C ILE A 151 1.16 5.56 -2.59
N LYS A 152 1.02 6.52 -1.69
CA LYS A 152 1.79 6.63 -0.46
C LYS A 152 0.84 6.84 0.70
N VAL A 153 1.00 6.01 1.72
CA VAL A 153 0.29 6.15 2.99
C VAL A 153 1.30 6.25 4.10
N VAL A 154 1.18 7.28 4.93
CA VAL A 154 2.03 7.47 6.11
C VAL A 154 1.15 7.43 7.34
N ARG A 155 1.55 6.65 8.35
CA ARG A 155 1.01 6.71 9.71
C ARG A 155 2.13 7.10 10.66
N ASP A 156 2.03 8.26 11.29
CA ASP A 156 3.05 8.74 12.23
C ASP A 156 2.90 8.15 13.64
N ALA A 157 3.71 8.64 14.58
CA ALA A 157 3.70 8.21 15.98
C ALA A 157 2.42 8.64 16.74
N ASP A 158 1.75 9.69 16.28
CA ASP A 158 0.49 10.20 16.85
C ASP A 158 -0.74 9.49 16.24
N ASN A 159 -0.52 8.51 15.36
CA ASN A 159 -1.53 7.80 14.60
C ASN A 159 -2.28 8.70 13.60
N LEU A 160 -1.65 9.79 13.15
CA LEU A 160 -2.13 10.55 12.02
C LEU A 160 -1.80 9.78 10.74
N TRP A 161 -2.85 9.38 10.03
CA TRP A 161 -2.77 8.82 8.70
C TRP A 161 -2.81 9.94 7.68
N THR A 162 -1.96 9.84 6.66
CA THR A 162 -1.95 10.70 5.48
C THR A 162 -2.00 9.82 4.24
N LEU A 163 -3.04 9.97 3.42
CA LEU A 163 -3.16 9.30 2.13
C LEU A 163 -2.73 10.26 1.02
N GLN A 164 -1.83 9.79 0.16
CA GLN A 164 -1.31 10.56 -0.96
C GLN A 164 -1.24 9.69 -2.21
N ARG A 165 -1.35 10.33 -3.38
CA ARG A 165 -1.17 9.68 -4.67
C ARG A 165 -0.48 10.56 -5.70
N ASP A 166 0.12 9.93 -6.69
CA ASP A 166 0.54 10.53 -7.95
C ASP A 166 -0.24 9.84 -9.09
N ALA A 167 -1.02 10.61 -9.85
CA ALA A 167 -1.87 10.09 -10.94
C ALA A 167 -1.14 9.81 -12.27
N THR A 168 0.18 9.95 -12.28
CA THR A 168 1.06 9.63 -13.40
C THR A 168 1.96 8.42 -13.11
N GLY A 169 1.90 7.87 -11.89
CA GLY A 169 2.82 6.83 -11.41
C GLY A 169 4.19 7.36 -10.97
N GLY A 170 4.38 8.68 -11.02
CA GLY A 170 5.58 9.38 -10.58
C GLY A 170 5.71 9.48 -9.06
N VAL A 171 6.39 10.53 -8.59
CA VAL A 171 6.63 10.78 -7.15
C VAL A 171 6.21 12.19 -6.72
N SER A 172 5.40 12.87 -7.55
CA SER A 172 4.81 14.18 -7.28
C SER A 172 3.45 14.01 -6.62
N TYR A 173 3.49 13.69 -5.33
CA TYR A 173 2.31 13.34 -4.55
C TYR A 173 1.33 14.50 -4.32
N PHE A 174 0.07 14.27 -4.64
CA PHE A 174 -1.10 15.00 -4.16
C PHE A 174 -1.63 14.33 -2.87
N THR A 175 -1.97 15.12 -1.86
CA THR A 175 -2.56 14.61 -0.60
C THR A 175 -4.07 14.54 -0.71
N GLU A 176 -4.63 13.34 -0.60
CA GLU A 176 -6.09 13.11 -0.57
C GLU A 176 -6.69 13.58 0.74
N GLY A 177 -6.01 13.31 1.86
CA GLY A 177 -6.46 13.77 3.16
C GLY A 177 -5.65 13.19 4.31
N THR A 178 -6.10 13.53 5.52
CA THR A 178 -5.52 13.07 6.77
C THR A 178 -6.59 12.71 7.78
N VAL A 179 -6.32 11.73 8.63
CA VAL A 179 -7.23 11.31 9.71
C VAL A 179 -6.45 10.69 10.86
N THR A 180 -6.83 10.96 12.11
CA THR A 180 -6.25 10.25 13.26
C THR A 180 -7.12 9.04 13.60
N ASP A 181 -6.55 7.84 13.53
CA ASP A 181 -7.23 6.60 13.92
C ASP A 181 -6.22 5.60 14.48
N ASN A 182 -6.49 5.08 15.68
CA ASN A 182 -5.61 4.18 16.42
C ASN A 182 -6.24 2.81 16.73
N THR A 183 -7.31 2.43 16.01
CA THR A 183 -8.08 1.21 16.26
C THR A 183 -7.21 -0.05 16.26
N PHE A 184 -6.27 -0.16 15.31
CA PHE A 184 -5.32 -1.27 15.26
C PHE A 184 -3.88 -0.78 15.35
N SER A 185 -3.08 -1.41 16.20
CA SER A 185 -1.66 -1.07 16.44
C SER A 185 -0.70 -2.23 16.14
N SER A 186 -1.23 -3.36 15.67
CA SER A 186 -0.50 -4.55 15.23
C SER A 186 -0.93 -4.96 13.83
N SER A 187 0.00 -5.56 13.09
CA SER A 187 -0.25 -6.19 11.79
C SER A 187 0.28 -7.62 11.82
N GLN A 188 -0.32 -8.50 11.04
CA GLN A 188 0.25 -9.81 10.73
C GLN A 188 0.62 -9.93 9.25
N PHE A 189 -0.13 -9.28 8.36
CA PHE A 189 0.08 -9.37 6.91
C PHE A 189 -0.04 -8.01 6.21
N PHE A 190 0.58 -7.93 5.03
CA PHE A 190 0.25 -7.01 3.95
C PHE A 190 -0.42 -7.82 2.84
N GLY A 191 -1.31 -7.23 2.06
CA GLY A 191 -1.97 -7.97 0.99
C GLY A 191 -2.64 -7.12 -0.07
N ILE A 192 -2.93 -7.75 -1.20
CA ILE A 192 -3.63 -7.16 -2.34
C ILE A 192 -4.83 -8.05 -2.66
N ARG A 193 -6.02 -7.46 -2.75
CA ARG A 193 -7.28 -8.13 -3.06
C ARG A 193 -7.97 -7.45 -4.24
#